data_AF-A0A1F8WMD0-F1
#
_entry.id   AF-A0A1F8WMD0-F1
#
_cell.length_a   1.000
_cell.length_b   1.000
_cell.length_c   1.000
_cell.angle_alpha   90.00
_cell.angle_beta   90.00
_cell.angle_gamma   90.00
#
_symmetry.space_group_name_H-M   'P 1'
#
loop_
_entity.id
_entity.type
_entity.pdbx_description
1 polymer ?
#
loop_
_entity_poly.entity_id
_entity_poly.type
_entity_poly.pdbx_seq_one_letter_code
_entity_poly.pdbx_strand_id
1 'polypeptide(L)'
;MNKNNPTLLYQFALSHYCEKARWALDIKGVPYQLINLIPGPHLFTTKKLAKQSSVPILSHQGKIIQDSTNIIDYLDEKFPSKPLNPSTPSEKKEALELEEFFDEAIGVHLRRFFYFFVLENRKLVTRLLTQDGPAYGVYLYAIIFPLVKTLMKKSMRINAESAKRSEIKLTKALEKLNGLVSKNDFLVGNKLSRADITAASLLAPLCTPKEHAFPWPVDELMPKSLIDFKKAHKQAPFFEWVLQTYKNHR
;
A
#
# COMPACT_ATOMS: atom_id res chain seq x y z
N MET A 1 9.60 22.66 -25.43
CA MET A 1 9.10 21.49 -24.69
C MET A 1 10.02 21.29 -23.48
N ASN A 2 9.54 21.61 -22.28
CA ASN A 2 10.40 21.72 -21.09
C ASN A 2 10.97 20.36 -20.66
N LYS A 3 12.27 20.16 -20.92
CA LYS A 3 13.12 19.32 -20.09
C LYS A 3 13.16 19.95 -18.69
N ASN A 4 12.94 19.16 -17.63
CA ASN A 4 13.07 19.50 -16.19
C ASN A 4 11.79 19.65 -15.35
N ASN A 5 10.65 19.04 -15.72
CA ASN A 5 9.63 18.80 -14.70
C ASN A 5 10.05 17.59 -13.84
N PRO A 6 10.18 17.74 -12.51
CA PRO A 6 10.53 16.62 -11.64
C PRO A 6 9.47 15.52 -11.70
N THR A 7 9.89 14.27 -11.53
CA THR A 7 8.95 13.15 -11.32
C THR A 7 8.28 13.34 -9.96
N LEU A 8 6.95 13.39 -9.92
CA LEU A 8 6.18 13.57 -8.69
C LEU A 8 5.32 12.33 -8.41
N LEU A 9 5.34 11.84 -7.18
CA LEU A 9 4.40 10.81 -6.70
C LEU A 9 3.47 11.40 -5.65
N TYR A 10 2.21 11.61 -6.03
CA TYR A 10 1.16 12.05 -5.12
C TYR A 10 0.65 10.84 -4.34
N GLN A 11 0.68 10.93 -3.01
CA GLN A 11 0.56 9.73 -2.18
C GLN A 11 -0.02 9.98 -0.78
N PHE A 12 -0.33 8.90 -0.08
CA PHE A 12 -0.49 8.88 1.37
C PHE A 12 0.61 8.01 1.96
N ALA A 13 1.40 8.52 2.91
CA ALA A 13 2.57 7.83 3.47
C ALA A 13 2.22 6.41 3.98
N LEU A 14 1.07 6.27 4.66
CA LEU A 14 0.55 5.01 5.18
C LEU A 14 -0.03 4.05 4.10
N SER A 15 -0.32 4.53 2.89
CA SER A 15 -1.00 3.72 1.89
C SER A 15 -0.09 2.64 1.33
N HIS A 16 -0.48 1.38 1.53
CA HIS A 16 0.22 0.23 0.98
C HIS A 16 0.24 0.15 -0.57
N TYR A 17 -0.74 0.75 -1.26
CA TYR A 17 -0.69 0.87 -2.72
C TYR A 17 0.32 1.95 -3.15
N CYS A 18 0.49 3.00 -2.33
CA CYS A 18 1.54 3.97 -2.57
C CYS A 18 2.94 3.38 -2.30
N GLU A 19 3.07 2.50 -1.31
CA GLU A 19 4.31 1.75 -1.09
C GLU A 19 4.68 0.89 -2.29
N LYS A 20 3.72 0.14 -2.85
CA LYS A 20 3.91 -0.63 -4.08
C LYS A 20 4.47 0.23 -5.23
N ALA A 21 3.92 1.43 -5.43
CA ALA A 21 4.41 2.35 -6.45
C ALA A 21 5.81 2.93 -6.14
N ARG A 22 6.09 3.29 -4.87
CA ARG A 22 7.42 3.75 -4.45
C ARG A 22 8.48 2.67 -4.69
N TRP A 23 8.18 1.45 -4.27
CA TRP A 23 9.08 0.31 -4.41
C TRP A 23 9.41 0.05 -5.89
N ALA A 24 8.41 0.12 -6.78
CA ALA A 24 8.62 0.02 -8.22
C ALA A 24 9.53 1.14 -8.75
N LEU A 25 9.32 2.40 -8.35
CA LEU A 25 10.18 3.53 -8.74
C LEU A 25 11.63 3.34 -8.28
N ASP A 26 11.81 2.87 -7.04
CA ASP A 26 13.12 2.65 -6.43
C ASP A 26 13.88 1.50 -7.12
N ILE A 27 13.21 0.37 -7.41
CA ILE A 27 13.80 -0.75 -8.17
C ILE A 27 14.27 -0.25 -9.54
N LYS A 28 13.45 0.58 -10.20
CA LYS A 28 13.74 1.16 -11.51
C LYS A 28 14.78 2.27 -11.49
N GLY A 29 15.21 2.73 -10.31
CA GLY A 29 16.17 3.81 -10.16
C GLY A 29 15.66 5.13 -10.72
N VAL A 30 14.34 5.36 -10.69
CA VAL A 30 13.71 6.60 -11.17
C VAL A 30 13.68 7.58 -10.01
N PRO A 31 14.39 8.72 -10.05
CA PRO A 31 14.29 9.71 -9.00
C PRO A 31 12.91 10.36 -8.98
N TYR A 32 12.29 10.50 -7.81
CA TYR A 32 10.99 11.14 -7.62
C TYR A 32 10.92 11.97 -6.35
N GLN A 33 9.98 12.91 -6.34
CA GLN A 33 9.61 13.69 -5.16
C GLN A 33 8.23 13.27 -4.68
N LEU A 34 8.08 13.11 -3.36
CA LEU A 34 6.81 12.76 -2.73
C LEU A 34 5.96 14.00 -2.52
N ILE A 35 4.70 13.94 -2.95
CA ILE A 35 3.68 14.92 -2.60
C ILE A 35 2.69 14.24 -1.65
N ASN A 36 2.91 14.43 -0.35
CA ASN A 36 2.07 13.86 0.70
C ASN A 36 0.74 14.61 0.75
N LEU A 37 -0.34 13.88 0.47
CA LEU A 37 -1.71 14.39 0.55
C LEU A 37 -2.36 13.94 1.86
N ILE A 38 -3.43 14.62 2.25
CA ILE A 38 -4.20 14.31 3.46
C ILE A 38 -5.60 13.81 3.09
N PRO A 39 -6.07 12.66 3.61
CA PRO A 39 -7.42 12.15 3.36
C PRO A 39 -8.51 13.19 3.66
N GLY A 40 -9.51 13.34 2.78
CA GLY A 40 -10.39 14.53 2.76
C GLY A 40 -9.86 15.63 1.84
N PRO A 41 -8.95 16.52 2.28
CA PRO A 41 -8.42 17.62 1.44
C PRO A 41 -7.77 17.19 0.12
N HIS A 42 -7.18 15.99 0.06
CA HIS A 42 -6.59 15.44 -1.17
C HIS A 42 -7.52 15.50 -2.40
N LEU A 43 -8.84 15.47 -2.19
CA LEU A 43 -9.83 15.53 -3.26
C LEU A 43 -9.71 16.78 -4.14
N PHE A 44 -9.23 17.90 -3.59
CA PHE A 44 -9.01 19.13 -4.37
C PHE A 44 -7.86 18.99 -5.38
N THR A 45 -6.86 18.17 -5.03
CA THR A 45 -5.69 17.91 -5.86
C THR A 45 -5.97 16.75 -6.82
N THR A 46 -6.45 15.61 -6.32
CA THR A 46 -6.61 14.39 -7.14
C THR A 46 -7.64 14.57 -8.25
N LYS A 47 -8.76 15.27 -8.00
CA LYS A 47 -9.79 15.56 -9.02
C LYS A 47 -9.29 16.43 -10.18
N LYS A 48 -8.21 17.21 -9.98
CA LYS A 48 -7.60 18.03 -11.05
C LYS A 48 -6.57 17.25 -11.86
N LEU A 49 -5.98 16.22 -11.26
CA LEU A 49 -4.89 15.45 -11.87
C LEU A 49 -5.40 14.22 -12.62
N ALA A 50 -6.38 13.51 -12.08
CA ALA A 50 -6.78 12.19 -12.55
C ALA A 50 -8.28 11.93 -12.42
N LYS A 51 -8.74 10.83 -13.04
CA LYS A 51 -10.17 10.47 -13.10
C LYS A 51 -10.72 10.02 -11.75
N GLN A 52 -9.93 9.26 -10.99
CA GLN A 52 -10.32 8.80 -9.67
C GLN A 52 -9.73 9.69 -8.58
N SER A 53 -10.26 9.59 -7.37
CA SER A 53 -9.72 10.31 -6.20
C SER A 53 -8.58 9.58 -5.49
N SER A 54 -8.32 8.33 -5.88
CA SER A 54 -7.32 7.45 -5.27
C SER A 54 -5.89 7.88 -5.60
N VAL A 55 -5.00 7.55 -4.67
CA VAL A 55 -3.54 7.60 -4.82
C VAL A 55 -3.00 6.16 -4.73
N PRO A 56 -1.86 5.83 -5.36
CA PRO A 56 -0.86 6.74 -5.95
C PRO A 56 -1.26 7.37 -7.29
N ILE A 57 -0.72 8.56 -7.56
CA ILE A 57 -0.71 9.20 -8.88
C ILE A 57 0.72 9.62 -9.19
N LEU A 58 1.29 9.09 -10.28
CA LEU A 58 2.60 9.45 -10.80
C LEU A 58 2.46 10.54 -11.87
N SER A 59 3.19 11.64 -11.71
CA SER A 59 3.44 12.60 -12.78
C SER A 59 4.88 12.43 -13.26
N HIS A 60 5.07 12.02 -14.51
CA HIS A 60 6.40 11.80 -15.09
C HIS A 60 6.42 12.31 -16.52
N GLN A 61 7.31 13.27 -16.82
CA GLN A 61 7.51 13.83 -18.16
C GLN A 61 6.20 14.31 -18.83
N GLY A 62 5.31 14.94 -18.05
CA GLY A 62 4.02 15.43 -18.54
C GLY A 62 2.91 14.37 -18.66
N LYS A 63 3.20 13.09 -18.39
CA LYS A 63 2.18 12.03 -18.29
C LYS A 63 1.69 11.91 -16.85
N ILE A 64 0.39 11.68 -16.69
CA ILE A 64 -0.24 11.33 -15.41
C ILE A 64 -0.66 9.86 -15.47
N ILE A 65 -0.15 9.07 -14.53
CA ILE A 65 -0.45 7.64 -14.39
C ILE A 65 -1.06 7.43 -13.00
N GLN A 66 -2.31 7.00 -12.96
CA GLN A 66 -3.02 6.69 -11.72
C GLN A 66 -3.19 5.18 -11.60
N ASP A 67 -3.17 4.69 -10.35
CA ASP A 67 -3.18 3.27 -9.95
C ASP A 67 -1.76 2.66 -9.89
N SER A 68 -1.47 1.91 -8.82
CA SER A 68 -0.16 1.31 -8.60
C SER A 68 0.21 0.24 -9.63
N THR A 69 -0.77 -0.51 -10.14
CA THR A 69 -0.58 -1.52 -11.17
C THR A 69 -0.23 -0.86 -12.50
N ASN A 70 -0.96 0.18 -12.88
CA ASN A 70 -0.66 0.99 -14.07
C ASN A 70 0.71 1.69 -13.97
N ILE A 71 1.09 2.12 -12.77
CA ILE A 71 2.42 2.71 -12.54
C ILE A 71 3.52 1.66 -12.78
N ILE A 72 3.35 0.43 -12.29
CA ILE A 72 4.31 -0.66 -12.57
C ILE A 72 4.40 -0.91 -14.07
N ASP A 73 3.26 -1.03 -14.78
CA ASP A 73 3.23 -1.25 -16.22
C ASP A 73 3.98 -0.15 -16.98
N TYR A 74 3.68 1.10 -16.64
CA TYR A 74 4.34 2.27 -17.22
C TYR A 74 5.86 2.24 -17.00
N LEU A 75 6.29 1.92 -15.79
CA LEU A 75 7.70 1.91 -15.44
C LEU A 75 8.45 0.74 -16.09
N ASP A 76 7.83 -0.43 -16.19
CA ASP A 76 8.41 -1.59 -16.87
C ASP A 76 8.57 -1.36 -18.37
N GLU A 77 7.60 -0.71 -19.02
CA GLU A 77 7.69 -0.33 -20.43
C GLU A 77 8.77 0.73 -20.66
N LYS A 78 8.80 1.76 -19.80
CA LYS A 78 9.69 2.91 -19.98
C LYS A 78 11.14 2.63 -19.56
N PHE A 79 11.35 1.77 -18.57
CA PHE A 79 12.63 1.44 -17.97
C PHE A 79 12.82 -0.09 -17.93
N PRO A 80 13.31 -0.70 -19.03
CA PRO A 80 13.35 -2.16 -19.19
C PRO A 80 14.40 -2.86 -18.30
N SER A 81 15.35 -2.12 -17.72
CA SER A 81 16.27 -2.67 -16.73
C SER A 81 15.52 -3.10 -15.46
N LYS A 82 15.93 -4.22 -14.85
CA LYS A 82 15.28 -4.83 -13.67
C LYS A 82 13.76 -4.99 -13.87
N PRO A 83 13.32 -5.86 -14.80
CA PRO A 83 11.90 -6.00 -15.13
C PRO A 83 11.12 -6.58 -13.94
N LEU A 84 9.97 -5.97 -13.62
CA LEU A 84 9.05 -6.46 -12.58
C LEU A 84 8.06 -7.48 -13.16
N ASN A 85 7.81 -7.44 -14.46
CA ASN A 85 7.13 -8.48 -15.20
C ASN A 85 8.13 -9.62 -15.51
N PRO A 86 7.76 -10.88 -15.21
CA PRO A 86 8.51 -12.04 -15.68
C PRO A 86 8.65 -12.09 -17.20
N SER A 87 9.69 -12.78 -17.67
CA SER A 87 10.08 -12.78 -19.09
C SER A 87 9.24 -13.73 -19.94
N THR A 88 8.79 -14.86 -19.37
CA THR A 88 7.94 -15.80 -20.12
C THR A 88 6.48 -15.36 -20.09
N PRO A 89 5.70 -15.56 -21.17
CA PRO A 89 4.29 -15.20 -21.18
C PRO A 89 3.46 -15.89 -20.07
N SER A 90 3.80 -17.14 -19.72
CA SER A 90 3.11 -17.89 -18.67
C SER A 90 3.34 -17.28 -17.30
N GLU A 91 4.60 -17.05 -16.93
CA GLU A 91 4.94 -16.42 -15.64
C GLU A 91 4.40 -14.98 -15.58
N LYS A 92 4.45 -14.22 -16.68
CA LYS A 92 3.88 -12.87 -16.72
C LYS A 92 2.39 -12.89 -16.41
N LYS A 93 1.65 -13.83 -16.99
CA LYS A 93 0.23 -14.02 -16.72
C LYS A 93 -0.01 -14.36 -15.25
N GLU A 94 0.73 -15.32 -14.71
CA GLU A 94 0.63 -15.72 -13.30
C GLU A 94 0.92 -14.54 -12.34
N ALA A 95 1.96 -13.74 -12.61
CA ALA A 95 2.30 -12.59 -11.79
C ALA A 95 1.21 -11.51 -11.79
N LEU A 96 0.55 -11.29 -12.92
CA LEU A 96 -0.60 -10.38 -13.04
C LEU A 96 -1.81 -10.91 -12.26
N GLU A 97 -2.12 -12.21 -12.39
CA GLU A 97 -3.23 -12.85 -11.66
C GLU A 97 -3.00 -12.81 -10.14
N LEU A 98 -1.77 -13.03 -9.69
CA LEU A 98 -1.41 -12.91 -8.27
C LEU A 98 -1.47 -11.46 -7.78
N GLU A 99 -0.97 -10.50 -8.55
CA GLU A 99 -1.09 -9.08 -8.22
C GLU A 99 -2.55 -8.68 -8.02
N GLU A 100 -3.42 -8.98 -8.99
CA GLU A 100 -4.85 -8.69 -8.92
C GLU A 100 -5.49 -9.37 -7.70
N PHE A 101 -5.19 -10.66 -7.50
CA PHE A 101 -5.66 -11.40 -6.34
C PHE A 101 -5.24 -10.74 -5.02
N PHE A 102 -3.98 -10.31 -4.87
CA PHE A 102 -3.53 -9.69 -3.62
C PHE A 102 -4.11 -8.28 -3.43
N ASP A 103 -4.20 -7.47 -4.48
CA ASP A 103 -4.81 -6.14 -4.42
C ASP A 103 -6.25 -6.21 -3.89
N GLU A 104 -7.03 -7.22 -4.33
CA GLU A 104 -8.41 -7.44 -3.86
C GLU A 104 -8.50 -8.19 -2.53
N ALA A 105 -7.81 -9.32 -2.40
CA ALA A 105 -8.00 -10.26 -1.29
C ALA A 105 -7.23 -9.83 -0.03
N ILE A 106 -6.08 -9.18 -0.18
CA ILE A 106 -5.28 -8.65 0.92
C ILE A 106 -5.50 -7.15 1.05
N GLY A 107 -5.25 -6.37 -0.01
CA GLY A 107 -5.25 -4.91 0.05
C GLY A 107 -6.57 -4.33 0.55
N VAL A 108 -7.68 -4.63 -0.13
CA VAL A 108 -9.02 -4.15 0.27
C VAL A 108 -9.40 -4.61 1.68
N HIS A 109 -9.12 -5.87 2.02
CA HIS A 109 -9.60 -6.49 3.25
C HIS A 109 -8.76 -6.10 4.48
N LEU A 110 -7.44 -6.10 4.37
CA LEU A 110 -6.56 -5.60 5.43
C LEU A 110 -6.82 -4.12 5.71
N ARG A 111 -6.98 -3.29 4.67
CA ARG A 111 -7.34 -1.88 4.83
C ARG A 111 -8.66 -1.70 5.56
N ARG A 112 -9.70 -2.44 5.18
CA ARG A 112 -11.02 -2.35 5.81
C ARG A 112 -10.98 -2.80 7.28
N PHE A 113 -10.31 -3.92 7.54
CA PHE A 113 -10.12 -4.45 8.88
C PHE A 113 -9.33 -3.47 9.77
N PHE A 114 -8.22 -2.94 9.27
CA PHE A 114 -7.40 -1.94 9.95
C PHE A 114 -8.20 -0.68 10.31
N TYR A 115 -8.86 -0.05 9.33
CA TYR A 115 -9.59 1.19 9.57
C TYR A 115 -10.85 1.00 10.41
N PHE A 116 -11.45 -0.20 10.46
CA PHE A 116 -12.55 -0.47 11.38
C PHE A 116 -12.17 -0.20 12.83
N PHE A 117 -10.98 -0.62 13.25
CA PHE A 117 -10.51 -0.41 14.63
C PHE A 117 -9.86 0.97 14.83
N VAL A 118 -9.09 1.44 13.85
CA VAL A 118 -8.31 2.68 14.00
C VAL A 118 -9.17 3.94 13.95
N LEU A 119 -10.26 3.96 13.17
CA LEU A 119 -11.14 5.13 13.04
C LEU A 119 -11.90 5.48 14.32
N GLU A 120 -11.91 4.60 15.32
CA GLU A 120 -12.51 4.88 16.62
C GLU A 120 -11.55 5.62 17.57
N ASN A 121 -10.24 5.65 17.28
CA ASN A 121 -9.24 6.41 18.04
C ASN A 121 -8.79 7.66 17.27
N ARG A 122 -9.41 8.81 17.57
CA ARG A 122 -9.11 10.12 16.93
C ARG A 122 -7.63 10.52 17.03
N LYS A 123 -6.97 10.27 18.16
CA LYS A 123 -5.56 10.66 18.35
C LYS A 123 -4.65 9.82 17.45
N LEU A 124 -4.84 8.51 17.44
CA LEU A 124 -4.08 7.58 16.60
C LEU A 124 -4.26 7.90 15.12
N VAL A 125 -5.51 7.98 14.66
CA VAL A 125 -5.78 8.19 13.22
C VAL A 125 -5.32 9.56 12.73
N THR A 126 -5.43 10.62 13.55
CA THR A 126 -4.91 11.94 13.19
C THR A 126 -3.40 11.84 12.97
N ARG A 127 -2.66 11.22 13.89
CA ARG A 127 -1.21 11.00 13.75
C ARG A 127 -0.87 10.18 12.49
N LEU A 128 -1.60 9.09 12.25
CA LEU A 128 -1.37 8.20 11.11
C LEU A 128 -1.63 8.86 9.75
N LEU A 129 -2.70 9.66 9.65
CA LEU A 129 -3.14 10.23 8.36
C LEU A 129 -2.55 11.61 8.05
N THR A 130 -1.90 12.24 9.02
CA THR A 130 -1.20 13.53 8.85
C THR A 130 0.32 13.41 8.97
N GLN A 131 0.83 12.17 9.04
CA GLN A 131 2.25 11.88 9.06
C GLN A 131 2.96 12.58 7.89
N ASP A 132 4.10 13.22 8.19
CA ASP A 132 4.92 14.00 7.26
C ASP A 132 4.21 15.23 6.65
N GLY A 133 3.07 15.62 7.23
CA GLY A 133 2.41 16.90 7.00
C GLY A 133 2.90 18.01 7.95
N PRO A 134 2.54 19.27 7.72
CA PRO A 134 2.92 20.36 8.60
C PRO A 134 2.29 20.22 10.00
N ALA A 135 3.01 20.63 11.05
CA ALA A 135 2.58 20.45 12.44
C ALA A 135 1.20 21.08 12.76
N TYR A 136 0.89 22.25 12.17
CA TYR A 136 -0.44 22.87 12.28
C TYR A 136 -1.56 22.05 11.62
N GLY A 137 -1.20 21.21 10.63
CA GLY A 137 -2.10 20.34 9.91
C GLY A 137 -2.73 19.28 10.80
N VAL A 138 -2.05 18.83 11.85
CA VAL A 138 -2.58 17.86 12.83
C VAL A 138 -3.83 18.42 13.54
N TYR A 139 -3.75 19.68 14.00
CA TYR A 139 -4.84 20.34 14.71
C TYR A 139 -6.03 20.62 13.79
N LEU A 140 -5.77 21.14 12.58
CA LEU A 140 -6.82 21.37 11.59
C LEU A 140 -7.48 20.05 11.16
N TYR A 141 -6.69 19.00 10.97
CA TYR A 141 -7.19 17.68 10.62
C TYR A 141 -8.08 17.10 11.72
N ALA A 142 -7.67 17.27 12.98
CA ALA A 142 -8.48 16.82 14.11
C ALA A 142 -9.88 17.45 14.07
N ILE A 143 -10.02 18.73 13.69
CA ILE A 143 -11.32 19.42 13.57
C ILE A 143 -12.20 18.76 12.49
N ILE A 144 -11.66 18.52 11.29
CA ILE A 144 -12.42 17.93 10.18
C ILE A 144 -12.58 16.40 10.26
N PHE A 145 -11.91 15.75 11.21
CA PHE A 145 -11.87 14.30 11.34
C PHE A 145 -13.25 13.61 11.36
N PRO A 146 -14.29 14.10 12.07
CA PRO A 146 -15.61 13.45 12.06
C PRO A 146 -16.21 13.31 10.64
N LEU A 147 -16.01 14.32 9.80
CA LEU A 147 -16.40 14.27 8.39
C LEU A 147 -15.55 13.26 7.61
N VAL A 148 -14.22 13.30 7.78
CA VAL A 148 -13.32 12.37 7.09
C VAL A 148 -13.60 10.92 7.49
N LYS A 149 -13.82 10.64 8.78
CA LYS A 149 -14.24 9.34 9.31
C LYS A 149 -15.50 8.85 8.61
N THR A 150 -16.51 9.71 8.49
CA THR A 150 -17.79 9.37 7.84
C THR A 150 -17.59 9.05 6.35
N LEU A 151 -16.80 9.86 5.64
CA LEU A 151 -16.46 9.63 4.23
C LEU A 151 -15.67 8.33 4.03
N MET A 152 -14.69 8.04 4.89
CA MET A 152 -13.92 6.79 4.85
C MET A 152 -14.83 5.58 5.12
N LYS A 153 -15.67 5.63 6.16
CA LYS A 153 -16.60 4.54 6.47
C LYS A 153 -17.56 4.26 5.31
N LYS A 154 -18.10 5.31 4.67
CA LYS A 154 -18.98 5.17 3.51
C LYS A 154 -18.25 4.64 2.27
N SER A 155 -17.18 5.30 1.85
CA SER A 155 -16.46 4.96 0.60
C SER A 155 -15.83 3.57 0.63
N MET A 156 -15.29 3.15 1.78
CA MET A 156 -14.64 1.85 1.95
C MET A 156 -15.59 0.76 2.48
N ARG A 157 -16.87 1.12 2.71
CA ARG A 157 -17.91 0.27 3.29
C ARG A 157 -17.46 -0.37 4.60
N ILE A 158 -17.01 0.45 5.57
CA ILE A 158 -16.50 -0.01 6.88
C ILE A 158 -17.64 -0.02 7.91
N ASN A 159 -17.98 -1.21 8.38
CA ASN A 159 -18.89 -1.49 9.48
C ASN A 159 -18.52 -2.86 10.11
N ALA A 160 -19.18 -3.26 11.20
CA ALA A 160 -18.84 -4.49 11.91
C ALA A 160 -18.96 -5.76 11.04
N GLU A 161 -20.02 -5.87 10.24
CA GLU A 161 -20.26 -7.01 9.35
C GLU A 161 -19.18 -7.14 8.26
N SER A 162 -18.89 -6.02 7.60
CA SER A 162 -17.86 -5.97 6.55
C SER A 162 -16.44 -6.13 7.08
N ALA A 163 -16.17 -5.70 8.31
CA ALA A 163 -14.90 -5.94 9.00
C ALA A 163 -14.71 -7.43 9.29
N LYS A 164 -15.71 -8.09 9.88
CA LYS A 164 -15.69 -9.55 10.12
C LYS A 164 -15.54 -10.35 8.82
N ARG A 165 -16.28 -9.97 7.76
CA ARG A 165 -16.12 -10.58 6.43
C ARG A 165 -14.71 -10.35 5.87
N SER A 166 -14.11 -9.19 6.14
CA SER A 166 -12.76 -8.89 5.66
C SER A 166 -11.70 -9.67 6.40
N GLU A 167 -11.85 -9.88 7.71
CA GLU A 167 -11.00 -10.75 8.49
C GLU A 167 -10.98 -12.17 7.91
N ILE A 168 -12.16 -12.78 7.67
CA ILE A 168 -12.26 -14.13 7.09
C ILE A 168 -11.59 -14.22 5.70
N LYS A 169 -11.85 -13.24 4.83
CA LYS A 169 -11.25 -13.22 3.49
C LYS A 169 -9.74 -12.99 3.53
N LEU A 170 -9.28 -12.12 4.43
CA LEU A 170 -7.86 -11.86 4.64
C LEU A 170 -7.16 -13.13 5.14
N THR A 171 -7.70 -13.83 6.14
CA THR A 171 -7.12 -15.09 6.63
C THR A 171 -6.96 -16.13 5.51
N LYS A 172 -7.98 -16.32 4.67
CA LYS A 172 -7.89 -17.23 3.51
C LYS A 172 -6.83 -16.79 2.50
N ALA A 173 -6.68 -15.49 2.26
CA ALA A 173 -5.65 -14.96 1.37
C ALA A 173 -4.24 -15.19 1.94
N LEU A 174 -4.07 -15.01 3.26
CA LEU A 174 -2.82 -15.28 3.96
C LEU A 174 -2.46 -16.78 3.95
N GLU A 175 -3.45 -17.68 4.07
CA GLU A 175 -3.25 -19.13 3.92
C GLU A 175 -2.75 -19.50 2.52
N LYS A 176 -3.35 -18.92 1.46
CA LYS A 176 -2.86 -19.10 0.09
C LYS A 176 -1.42 -18.58 -0.04
N LEU A 177 -1.13 -17.39 0.49
CA LEU A 177 0.22 -16.83 0.46
C LEU A 177 1.23 -17.70 1.21
N ASN A 178 0.89 -18.22 2.38
CA ASN A 178 1.71 -19.19 3.12
C ASN A 178 2.08 -20.40 2.24
N GLY A 179 1.11 -20.94 1.49
CA GLY A 179 1.35 -22.05 0.58
C GLY A 179 2.32 -21.72 -0.56
N LEU A 180 2.35 -20.48 -1.04
CA LEU A 180 3.25 -20.01 -2.10
C LEU A 180 4.68 -19.79 -1.57
N VAL A 181 4.82 -19.08 -0.45
CA VAL A 181 6.13 -18.67 0.10
C VAL A 181 6.84 -19.78 0.87
N SER A 182 6.13 -20.84 1.29
CA SER A 182 6.77 -21.99 1.95
C SER A 182 7.61 -22.83 0.99
N LYS A 183 7.49 -22.60 -0.32
CA LYS A 183 8.14 -23.41 -1.36
C LYS A 183 9.16 -22.64 -2.18
N ASN A 184 9.04 -21.30 -2.23
CA ASN A 184 9.79 -20.46 -3.15
C ASN A 184 10.18 -19.15 -2.48
N ASP A 185 11.36 -18.63 -2.83
CA ASP A 185 11.82 -17.32 -2.39
C ASP A 185 11.05 -16.18 -3.05
N PHE A 186 10.56 -16.41 -4.27
CA PHE A 186 9.73 -15.49 -5.06
C PHE A 186 8.40 -16.14 -5.42
N LEU A 187 7.34 -15.34 -5.54
CA LEU A 187 6.00 -15.80 -5.82
C LEU A 187 5.83 -16.31 -7.25
N VAL A 188 6.62 -15.80 -8.20
CA VAL A 188 6.63 -16.24 -9.59
C VAL A 188 8.05 -16.25 -10.14
N GLY A 189 8.45 -17.36 -10.77
CA GLY A 189 9.78 -17.51 -11.34
C GLY A 189 10.88 -17.53 -10.28
N ASN A 190 12.06 -17.01 -10.62
CA ASN A 190 13.28 -17.10 -9.80
C ASN A 190 13.88 -15.73 -9.43
N LYS A 191 13.11 -14.64 -9.60
CA LYS A 191 13.55 -13.27 -9.32
C LYS A 191 12.38 -12.44 -8.81
N LEU A 192 12.70 -11.34 -8.12
CA LEU A 192 11.70 -10.39 -7.64
C LEU A 192 10.83 -9.87 -8.79
N SER A 193 9.51 -9.95 -8.60
CA SER A 193 8.51 -9.56 -9.58
C SER A 193 7.47 -8.62 -8.97
N ARG A 194 6.54 -8.15 -9.80
CA ARG A 194 5.39 -7.36 -9.37
C ARG A 194 4.51 -8.07 -8.35
N ALA A 195 4.41 -9.40 -8.41
CA ALA A 195 3.62 -10.19 -7.46
C ALA A 195 4.22 -10.06 -6.05
N ASP A 196 5.54 -10.15 -5.95
CA ASP A 196 6.28 -10.08 -4.68
C ASP A 196 6.13 -8.72 -4.02
N ILE A 197 6.45 -7.64 -4.76
CA ILE A 197 6.35 -6.28 -4.21
C ILE A 197 4.90 -5.92 -3.89
N THR A 198 3.91 -6.48 -4.60
CA THR A 198 2.50 -6.29 -4.28
C THR A 198 2.16 -6.93 -2.94
N ALA A 199 2.41 -8.23 -2.77
CA ALA A 199 2.13 -8.92 -1.52
C ALA A 199 2.86 -8.27 -0.32
N ALA A 200 4.16 -7.99 -0.48
CA ALA A 200 4.97 -7.37 0.57
C ALA A 200 4.49 -5.95 0.92
N SER A 201 4.22 -5.10 -0.08
CA SER A 201 3.69 -3.74 0.17
C SER A 201 2.35 -3.76 0.88
N LEU A 202 1.42 -4.61 0.42
CA LEU A 202 0.08 -4.71 0.99
C LEU A 202 0.09 -5.17 2.45
N LEU A 203 1.03 -6.04 2.82
CA LEU A 203 1.19 -6.60 4.16
C LEU A 203 2.09 -5.78 5.08
N ALA A 204 2.74 -4.72 4.60
CA ALA A 204 3.58 -3.86 5.41
C ALA A 204 2.88 -3.31 6.67
N PRO A 205 1.61 -2.86 6.61
CA PRO A 205 0.89 -2.40 7.80
C PRO A 205 0.66 -3.49 8.87
N LEU A 206 0.67 -4.76 8.47
CA LEU A 206 0.55 -5.89 9.39
C LEU A 206 1.92 -6.30 9.94
N CYS A 207 2.91 -6.42 9.06
CA CYS A 207 4.23 -6.97 9.40
C CYS A 207 5.17 -5.92 10.03
N THR A 208 4.92 -4.64 9.76
CA THR A 208 5.70 -3.48 10.22
C THR A 208 7.22 -3.65 10.00
N PRO A 209 7.68 -3.87 8.75
CA PRO A 209 9.11 -3.99 8.45
C PRO A 209 9.85 -2.69 8.77
N LYS A 210 11.12 -2.79 9.17
CA LYS A 210 11.93 -1.65 9.65
C LYS A 210 12.41 -0.75 8.51
N GLU A 211 12.57 -1.34 7.33
CA GLU A 211 13.02 -0.72 6.09
C GLU A 211 11.93 0.16 5.46
N HIS A 212 10.66 -0.05 5.84
CA HIS A 212 9.57 0.78 5.36
C HIS A 212 9.64 2.18 5.98
N ALA A 213 9.62 3.21 5.13
CA ALA A 213 9.85 4.59 5.53
C ALA A 213 8.78 5.16 6.50
N PHE A 214 7.58 4.60 6.52
CA PHE A 214 6.53 5.03 7.44
C PHE A 214 6.86 4.64 8.90
N PRO A 215 6.86 5.60 9.85
CA PRO A 215 7.11 5.31 11.25
C PRO A 215 5.89 4.63 11.86
N TRP A 216 5.90 3.30 11.86
CA TRP A 216 4.83 2.49 12.45
C TRP A 216 4.56 2.95 13.90
N PRO A 217 3.30 3.20 14.29
CA PRO A 217 3.00 3.60 15.65
C PRO A 217 3.46 2.51 16.63
N VAL A 218 3.95 2.94 17.79
CA VAL A 218 4.25 2.03 18.90
C VAL A 218 2.97 1.29 19.29
N ASP A 219 3.10 -0.01 19.54
CA ASP A 219 1.98 -0.92 19.83
C ASP A 219 1.01 -0.37 20.91
N GLU A 220 1.47 0.47 21.84
CA GLU A 220 0.67 1.07 22.91
C GLU A 220 -0.56 1.86 22.45
N LEU A 221 -0.52 2.50 21.28
CA LEU A 221 -1.67 3.24 20.75
C LEU A 221 -2.58 2.37 19.86
N MET A 222 -2.10 1.18 19.47
CA MET A 222 -2.81 0.31 18.55
C MET A 222 -3.96 -0.42 19.24
N PRO A 223 -5.13 -0.54 18.60
CA PRO A 223 -6.23 -1.34 19.12
C PRO A 223 -5.83 -2.79 19.39
N LYS A 224 -6.26 -3.34 20.54
CA LYS A 224 -5.96 -4.72 20.97
C LYS A 224 -6.25 -5.75 19.87
N SER A 225 -7.36 -5.61 19.14
CA SER A 225 -7.72 -6.52 18.04
C SER A 225 -6.67 -6.58 16.93
N LEU A 226 -6.01 -5.46 16.61
CA LEU A 226 -4.94 -5.44 15.61
C LEU A 226 -3.64 -6.03 16.15
N ILE A 227 -3.33 -5.81 17.43
CA ILE A 227 -2.18 -6.42 18.12
C ILE A 227 -2.35 -7.94 18.16
N ASP A 228 -3.52 -8.43 18.58
CA ASP A 228 -3.82 -9.86 18.66
C ASP A 228 -3.76 -10.50 17.27
N PHE A 229 -4.32 -9.85 16.25
CA PHE A 229 -4.26 -10.32 14.87
C PHE A 229 -2.82 -10.42 14.37
N LYS A 230 -1.98 -9.40 14.61
CA LYS A 230 -0.54 -9.45 14.28
C LYS A 230 0.17 -10.57 15.03
N LYS A 231 -0.07 -10.72 16.34
CA LYS A 231 0.55 -11.76 17.18
C LYS A 231 0.19 -13.16 16.69
N ALA A 232 -1.06 -13.38 16.30
CA ALA A 232 -1.53 -14.67 15.78
C ALA A 232 -0.82 -15.09 14.48
N HIS A 233 -0.37 -14.13 13.67
CA HIS A 233 0.30 -14.41 12.39
C HIS A 233 1.82 -14.26 12.43
N LYS A 234 2.41 -13.84 13.57
CA LYS A 234 3.84 -13.53 13.67
C LYS A 234 4.76 -14.72 13.34
N GLN A 235 4.28 -15.95 13.52
CA GLN A 235 5.02 -17.18 13.21
C GLN A 235 4.64 -17.79 11.86
N ALA A 236 3.76 -17.15 11.08
CA ALA A 236 3.35 -17.65 9.78
C ALA A 236 4.46 -17.46 8.73
N PRO A 237 4.63 -18.38 7.77
CA PRO A 237 5.63 -18.28 6.70
C PRO A 237 5.62 -16.94 5.95
N PHE A 238 4.43 -16.41 5.62
CA PHE A 238 4.33 -15.12 4.92
C PHE A 238 4.92 -13.98 5.75
N PHE A 239 4.83 -14.03 7.07
CA PHE A 239 5.26 -12.92 7.93
C PHE A 239 6.78 -12.76 7.84
N GLU A 240 7.50 -13.87 7.99
CA GLU A 240 8.95 -13.88 7.83
C GLU A 240 9.35 -13.56 6.38
N TRP A 241 8.65 -14.14 5.40
CA TRP A 241 8.89 -13.85 3.99
C TRP A 241 8.79 -12.35 3.70
N VAL A 242 7.73 -11.67 4.15
CA VAL A 242 7.59 -10.20 3.99
C VAL A 242 8.79 -9.47 4.59
N LEU A 243 9.20 -9.81 5.82
CA LEU A 243 10.34 -9.14 6.47
C LEU A 243 11.64 -9.33 5.68
N GLN A 244 11.89 -10.53 5.16
CA GLN A 244 13.07 -10.80 4.35
C GLN A 244 13.00 -10.11 2.98
N THR A 245 11.82 -10.06 2.34
CA THR A 245 11.63 -9.32 1.09
C THR A 245 11.96 -7.84 1.25
N TYR A 246 11.51 -7.22 2.35
CA TYR A 246 11.89 -5.84 2.67
C TYR A 246 13.39 -5.70 2.89
N LYS A 247 13.96 -6.51 3.80
CA LYS A 247 15.39 -6.46 4.13
C LYS A 247 16.31 -6.60 2.91
N ASN A 248 15.93 -7.44 1.95
CA ASN A 248 16.77 -7.77 0.80
C ASN A 248 16.55 -6.85 -0.40
N HIS A 249 15.39 -6.18 -0.49
CA HIS A 249 14.97 -5.49 -1.71
C HIS A 249 14.38 -4.08 -1.53
N ARG A 250 14.23 -3.58 -0.30
CA ARG A 250 13.70 -2.25 -0.01
C ARG A 250 14.75 -1.34 0.60
#